data_AF-V5HK41-F1
#
_entry.id   AF-V5HK41-F1
#
_cell.length_a   1.000
_cell.length_b   1.000
_cell.length_c   1.000
_cell.angle_alpha   90.00
_cell.angle_beta   90.00
_cell.angle_gamma   90.00
#
_symmetry.space_group_name_H-M   'P 1'
#
loop_
_entity.id
_entity.type
_entity.pdbx_description
1 polymer ?
#
loop_
_entity_poly.entity_id
_entity_poly.type
_entity_poly.pdbx_seq_one_letter_code
_entity_poly.pdbx_strand_id
1 'polypeptide(L)'
;MKAAIAVLCFLVAVAYATVVEAKMDARAFDPDALNPKCEKPYDCPGTSRTVYYYQRGVGCTPVQLGENCADNGNYKTLGECNQNCLPSP
;
A
#
# COMPACT_ATOMS: atom_id res chain seq x y z
N MET A 1 44.93 -22.94 -13.19
CA MET A 1 43.79 -22.08 -13.61
C MET A 1 42.45 -22.56 -13.04
N LYS A 2 42.37 -22.96 -11.77
CA LYS A 2 41.12 -23.44 -11.13
C LYS A 2 40.72 -22.58 -9.93
N ALA A 3 41.72 -22.08 -9.19
CA ALA A 3 41.51 -21.18 -8.06
C ALA A 3 40.96 -19.79 -8.47
N ALA A 4 41.41 -19.24 -9.60
CA ALA A 4 40.97 -17.92 -10.07
C ALA A 4 39.46 -17.87 -10.42
N ILE A 5 38.92 -18.97 -10.93
CA ILE A 5 37.49 -19.07 -11.29
C ILE A 5 36.63 -19.07 -10.02
N ALA A 6 37.06 -19.76 -8.97
CA ALA A 6 36.34 -19.77 -7.70
C ALA A 6 36.30 -18.38 -7.06
N VAL A 7 37.43 -17.67 -7.05
CA VAL A 7 37.50 -16.29 -6.51
C VAL A 7 36.58 -15.34 -7.27
N LEU A 8 36.54 -15.42 -8.60
CA LEU A 8 35.63 -14.63 -9.42
C LEU A 8 34.16 -14.92 -9.11
N CYS A 9 33.78 -16.19 -8.94
CA CYS A 9 32.41 -16.57 -8.58
C CYS A 9 32.00 -16.02 -7.19
N PHE A 10 32.89 -16.05 -6.21
CA PHE A 10 32.62 -15.49 -4.88
C PHE A 10 32.45 -13.96 -4.92
N LEU A 11 33.27 -13.23 -5.68
CA LEU A 11 33.14 -11.78 -5.81
C LEU A 11 31.84 -11.39 -6.50
N VAL A 12 31.44 -12.13 -7.52
CA VAL A 12 30.18 -11.93 -8.24
C VAL A 12 28.98 -12.20 -7.30
N ALA A 13 29.01 -13.28 -6.52
CA ALA A 13 27.95 -13.58 -5.57
C ALA A 13 27.80 -12.51 -4.48
N VAL A 14 28.92 -12.01 -3.93
CA VAL A 14 28.93 -10.95 -2.92
C VAL A 14 28.40 -9.63 -3.49
N ALA A 15 28.77 -9.28 -4.72
CA ALA A 15 28.27 -8.08 -5.39
C ALA A 15 26.75 -8.16 -5.68
N TYR A 16 26.22 -9.33 -6.04
CA TYR A 16 24.79 -9.49 -6.22
C TYR A 16 24.02 -9.43 -4.89
N ALA A 17 24.57 -9.98 -3.81
CA ALA A 17 23.95 -9.92 -2.50
C ALA A 17 23.82 -8.48 -1.98
N THR A 18 24.88 -7.66 -2.11
CA THR A 18 24.85 -6.26 -1.64
C THR A 18 23.91 -5.37 -2.47
N VAL A 19 23.77 -5.64 -3.77
CA VAL A 19 22.81 -4.91 -4.64
C VAL A 19 21.37 -5.29 -4.32
N VAL A 20 21.10 -6.53 -3.90
CA VAL A 20 19.76 -6.96 -3.48
C VAL A 20 19.37 -6.32 -2.15
N GLU A 21 20.28 -6.28 -1.18
CA GLU A 21 20.05 -5.68 0.14
C GLU A 21 19.81 -4.15 0.02
N ALA A 22 20.65 -3.44 -0.75
CA ALA A 22 20.47 -2.01 -1.00
C ALA A 22 19.20 -1.66 -1.80
N LYS A 23 18.66 -2.59 -2.60
CA LYS A 23 17.38 -2.41 -3.30
C LYS A 23 16.16 -2.75 -2.44
N MET A 24 16.34 -3.59 -1.42
CA MET A 24 15.31 -3.85 -0.41
C MET A 24 15.14 -2.65 0.52
N ASP A 25 16.22 -1.97 0.92
CA ASP A 25 16.15 -0.76 1.76
C ASP A 25 15.63 0.49 1.02
N ALA A 26 15.76 0.55 -0.31
CA ALA A 26 15.30 1.71 -1.10
C ALA A 26 13.79 1.77 -1.32
N ARG A 27 13.05 0.73 -0.95
CA ARG A 27 11.61 0.75 -0.82
C ARG A 27 11.33 0.44 0.63
N ALA A 28 11.19 1.50 1.44
CA ALA A 28 10.52 1.38 2.72
C ALA A 28 9.19 0.68 2.47
N PHE A 29 9.18 -0.64 2.68
CA PHE A 29 7.98 -1.44 2.66
C PHE A 29 7.29 -1.02 3.93
N ASP A 30 6.34 -0.10 3.80
CA ASP A 30 5.42 0.25 4.86
C ASP A 30 4.30 -0.80 4.82
N PRO A 31 4.35 -1.84 5.68
CA PRO A 31 3.31 -2.86 5.71
C PRO A 31 1.95 -2.27 6.13
N ASP A 32 1.93 -1.03 6.64
CA ASP A 32 0.75 -0.28 7.03
C ASP A 32 0.28 0.72 5.96
N ALA A 33 0.97 0.85 4.82
CA ALA A 33 0.49 1.62 3.67
C ALA A 33 -0.68 0.89 3.00
N LEU A 34 -1.79 0.80 3.73
CA LEU A 34 -3.11 0.55 3.22
C LEU A 34 -3.31 1.45 2.00
N ASN A 35 -3.84 0.88 0.92
CA ASN A 35 -4.26 1.64 -0.25
C ASN A 35 -4.94 2.94 0.23
N PRO A 36 -4.45 4.14 -0.11
CA PRO A 36 -4.96 5.39 0.47
C PRO A 36 -6.47 5.59 0.27
N LYS A 37 -7.05 4.95 -0.76
CA LYS A 37 -8.50 4.92 -1.01
C LYS A 37 -9.29 4.12 0.02
N CYS A 38 -8.61 3.33 0.85
CA CYS A 38 -9.16 2.54 1.95
C CYS A 38 -9.09 3.27 3.29
N GLU A 39 -8.35 4.37 3.38
CA GLU A 39 -8.28 5.16 4.61
C GLU A 39 -9.49 6.08 4.74
N LYS A 40 -9.84 6.38 6.00
CA LYS A 40 -10.90 7.35 6.29
C LYS A 40 -10.48 8.72 5.72
N PRO A 41 -11.34 9.39 4.93
CA PRO A 41 -11.06 10.73 4.48
C PRO A 41 -11.06 11.70 5.68
N TYR A 42 -10.45 12.87 5.51
CA TYR A 42 -10.49 13.91 6.53
C TYR A 42 -11.95 14.27 6.89
N ASP A 43 -12.18 14.55 8.19
CA ASP A 43 -13.50 14.92 8.67
C ASP A 43 -13.95 16.21 8.00
N CYS A 44 -14.91 16.05 7.09
CA CYS A 44 -15.49 17.13 6.30
C CYS A 44 -17.00 16.91 6.21
N PRO A 45 -17.74 17.27 7.28
CA PRO A 45 -19.14 16.94 7.43
C PRO A 45 -20.01 17.56 6.33
N GLY A 46 -20.95 16.79 5.82
CA GLY A 46 -21.97 17.25 4.89
C GLY A 46 -22.67 16.08 4.22
N THR A 47 -23.55 16.37 3.26
CA THR A 47 -24.45 15.38 2.63
C THR A 47 -24.36 15.39 1.10
N SER A 48 -23.30 16.00 0.55
CA SER A 48 -23.14 16.17 -0.90
C SER A 48 -22.88 14.84 -1.62
N ARG A 49 -22.08 13.96 -1.01
CA ARG A 49 -21.74 12.65 -1.57
C ARG A 49 -21.41 11.63 -0.50
N THR A 50 -21.61 10.36 -0.83
CA THR A 50 -21.21 9.22 0.00
C THR A 50 -20.02 8.50 -0.64
N VAL A 51 -19.00 8.22 0.15
CA VAL A 51 -17.85 7.39 -0.24
C VAL A 51 -17.61 6.28 0.79
N TYR A 52 -16.84 5.27 0.42
CA TYR A 52 -16.56 4.10 1.24
C TYR A 52 -15.06 3.97 1.49
N TYR A 53 -14.72 3.80 2.77
CA TYR A 53 -13.37 3.51 3.24
C TYR A 53 -13.39 2.23 4.10
N TYR A 54 -12.24 1.64 4.36
CA TYR A 54 -12.12 0.44 5.19
C TYR A 54 -11.80 0.79 6.63
N GLN A 55 -12.63 0.28 7.54
CA GLN A 55 -12.43 0.42 8.97
C GLN A 55 -12.06 -0.93 9.57
N ARG A 56 -10.87 -1.01 10.18
CA ARG A 56 -10.37 -2.24 10.81
C ARG A 56 -11.38 -2.76 11.85
N GLY A 57 -11.72 -4.05 11.77
CA GLY A 57 -12.67 -4.71 12.68
C GLY A 57 -14.15 -4.46 12.36
N VAL A 58 -14.46 -3.57 11.42
CA VAL A 58 -15.83 -3.26 10.98
C VAL A 58 -16.04 -3.65 9.51
N GLY A 59 -15.03 -3.44 8.67
CA GLY A 59 -15.11 -3.59 7.23
C GLY A 59 -15.32 -2.25 6.52
N CYS A 60 -15.73 -2.30 5.25
CA CYS A 60 -16.01 -1.11 4.47
C CYS A 60 -17.22 -0.34 5.00
N THR A 61 -16.98 0.94 5.32
CA THR A 61 -17.91 1.81 6.03
C THR A 61 -18.21 3.05 5.16
N PRO A 62 -19.49 3.45 5.01
CA PRO A 62 -19.84 4.67 4.30
C PRO A 62 -19.56 5.92 5.14
N VAL A 63 -19.15 7.00 4.50
CA VAL A 63 -19.08 8.34 5.07
C VAL A 63 -19.69 9.36 4.11
N GLN A 64 -20.48 10.28 4.65
CA GLN A 64 -21.01 11.40 3.88
C GLN A 64 -20.07 12.60 4.00
N LEU A 65 -19.75 13.19 2.85
CA LEU A 65 -18.86 14.32 2.74
C LEU A 65 -19.63 15.54 2.23
N GLY A 66 -19.23 16.73 2.72
CA GLY A 66 -19.67 18.00 2.18
C GLY A 66 -19.19 18.27 0.76
N GLU A 67 -19.69 19.36 0.19
CA GLU A 67 -19.25 19.85 -1.12
C GLU A 67 -17.79 20.33 -1.01
N ASN A 68 -16.97 20.06 -2.03
CA ASN A 68 -15.54 20.40 -2.09
C ASN A 68 -14.63 19.69 -1.07
N CYS A 69 -15.11 18.69 -0.34
CA CYS A 69 -14.29 17.87 0.55
C CYS A 69 -13.36 16.93 -0.25
N ALA A 70 -12.10 16.79 0.16
CA ALA A 70 -11.24 15.72 -0.35
C ALA A 70 -11.72 14.36 0.15
N ASP A 71 -11.66 13.34 -0.70
CA ASP A 71 -12.09 11.97 -0.39
C ASP A 71 -10.96 10.96 -0.48
N ASN A 72 -9.69 11.37 -0.59
CA ASN A 72 -8.54 10.47 -0.80
C ASN A 72 -8.73 9.49 -1.98
N GLY A 73 -9.64 9.78 -2.92
CA GLY A 73 -10.05 8.85 -3.96
C GLY A 73 -10.85 7.65 -3.45
N ASN A 74 -11.50 7.72 -2.29
CA ASN A 74 -12.32 6.66 -1.72
C ASN A 74 -13.35 6.11 -2.73
N TYR A 75 -13.79 4.88 -2.50
CA TYR A 75 -14.66 4.18 -3.43
C TYR A 75 -16.07 4.75 -3.42
N LYS A 76 -16.74 4.75 -4.58
CA LYS A 76 -18.12 5.23 -4.70
C LYS A 76 -19.13 4.18 -4.27
N THR A 77 -18.73 2.92 -4.25
CA THR A 77 -19.60 1.80 -3.89
C THR A 77 -18.96 0.91 -2.83
N LEU A 78 -19.81 0.27 -2.03
CA LEU A 78 -19.39 -0.74 -1.05
C LEU A 78 -18.66 -1.92 -1.72
N GLY A 79 -19.10 -2.33 -2.91
CA GLY A 79 -18.52 -3.44 -3.66
C GLY A 79 -17.07 -3.17 -4.06
N GLU A 80 -16.79 -1.98 -4.61
CA GLU A 80 -15.41 -1.59 -4.95
C GLU A 80 -14.52 -1.49 -3.71
N CYS A 81 -15.04 -0.96 -2.60
CA CYS A 81 -14.27 -0.93 -1.34
C CYS A 81 -13.93 -2.36 -0.88
N ASN A 82 -14.92 -3.26 -0.84
CA ASN A 82 -14.69 -4.64 -0.42
C ASN A 82 -13.68 -5.35 -1.34
N GLN A 83 -13.75 -5.13 -2.65
CA GLN A 83 -12.82 -5.76 -3.59
C GLN A 83 -11.37 -5.30 -3.41
N ASN A 84 -11.15 -4.07 -2.93
CA ASN A 84 -9.82 -3.44 -2.93
C ASN A 84 -9.23 -3.20 -1.54
N CYS A 85 -10.02 -3.30 -0.47
CA CYS A 85 -9.60 -2.94 0.90
C CYS A 85 -9.76 -4.05 1.94
N LEU A 86 -10.43 -5.16 1.62
CA LEU A 86 -10.45 -6.31 2.50
C LEU A 86 -9.00 -6.76 2.76
N PRO A 87 -8.69 -7.22 3.99
CA PRO A 87 -7.34 -7.66 4.28
C PRO A 87 -6.99 -8.79 3.30
N SER A 88 -5.85 -8.64 2.63
CA SER A 88 -5.25 -9.77 1.93
C SER A 88 -5.08 -10.91 2.95
N PRO A 89 -5.46 -12.15 2.61
CA PRO A 89 -5.43 -13.29 3.52
C PRO A 89 -4.05 -13.55 4.13
#